data_AF-A0A7K3S3F8-F1
#
_entry.id   AF-A0A7K3S3F8-F1
#
_cell.length_a   1.000
_cell.length_b   1.000
_cell.length_c   1.000
_cell.angle_alpha   90.00
_cell.angle_beta   90.00
_cell.angle_gamma   90.00
#
_symmetry.space_group_name_H-M   'P 1'
#
loop_
_entity.id
_entity.type
_entity.pdbx_description
1 polymer ?
#
loop_
_entity_poly.entity_id
_entity_poly.type
_entity_poly.pdbx_seq_one_letter_code
_entity_poly.pdbx_strand_id
1 'polypeptide(L)' 'EDLLDKHGLEPGEAALAWLLTRPGITGPIVGPRTAEQLDSALRALELELPEAVLTGLDEIFPGPGPSPEAFAW' A
#
# COMPACT_ATOMS: atom_id res chain seq x y z
N GLU A 1 -0.16 7.86 8.48
CA GLU A 1 -1.54 8.23 8.12
C GLU A 1 -1.60 9.67 7.62
N ASP A 2 -0.94 10.64 8.29
CA ASP A 2 -0.85 12.04 7.88
C ASP A 2 -0.57 12.32 6.39
N LEU A 3 0.31 11.53 5.76
CA LEU A 3 0.57 11.66 4.32
C LEU A 3 -0.70 11.38 3.50
N LEU A 4 -1.40 10.28 3.80
CA LEU A 4 -2.58 9.85 3.07
C LEU A 4 -3.78 10.77 3.33
N ASP A 5 -3.94 11.23 4.57
CA ASP A 5 -5.01 12.15 4.96
C ASP A 5 -4.95 13.46 4.16
N LYS A 6 -3.75 14.01 3.93
CA LYS A 6 -3.54 15.22 3.11
C LYS A 6 -3.97 15.04 1.66
N HIS A 7 -4.00 13.80 1.18
CA HIS A 7 -4.39 13.44 -0.17
C HIS A 7 -5.81 12.82 -0.24
N GLY A 8 -6.52 12.74 0.89
CA GLY A 8 -7.87 12.15 0.96
C GLY A 8 -7.91 10.66 0.66
N LEU A 9 -6.83 9.93 0.95
CA LEU A 9 -6.68 8.52 0.63
C LEU A 9 -6.98 7.64 1.85
N GLU A 10 -7.78 6.60 1.67
CA GLU A 10 -8.00 5.59 2.71
C GLU A 10 -6.74 4.69 2.83
N PRO A 11 -6.20 4.45 4.04
CA PRO A 11 -4.95 3.72 4.21
C PRO A 11 -4.91 2.30 3.63
N GLY A 12 -5.98 1.52 3.81
CA GLY A 12 -6.08 0.16 3.25
C GLY A 12 -6.07 0.16 1.72
N GLU A 13 -6.86 1.03 1.11
CA GLU A 13 -6.95 1.23 -0.34
C GLU A 13 -5.61 1.70 -0.91
N ALA A 14 -4.99 2.69 -0.28
CA ALA A 14 -3.69 3.21 -0.69
C ALA A 14 -2.57 2.16 -0.58
N ALA A 15 -2.58 1.32 0.46
CA ALA A 15 -1.59 0.25 0.61
C ALA A 15 -1.70 -0.80 -0.50
N LEU A 16 -2.92 -1.21 -0.85
CA LEU A 16 -3.17 -2.16 -1.93
C LEU A 16 -2.83 -1.57 -3.31
N ALA A 17 -3.23 -0.32 -3.55
CA ALA A 17 -2.87 0.41 -4.77
C ALA A 17 -1.35 0.55 -4.91
N TRP A 18 -0.65 0.89 -3.82
CA TRP A 18 0.81 0.97 -3.80
C TRP A 18 1.45 -0.36 -4.17
N LEU A 19 1.02 -1.49 -3.61
CA LEU A 19 1.52 -2.82 -3.95
C LEU A 19 1.39 -3.12 -5.44
N LEU A 20 0.29 -2.73 -6.07
CA LEU A 20 0.03 -2.93 -7.49
C LEU A 20 0.97 -2.10 -8.39
N THR A 21 1.60 -1.04 -7.85
CA THR A 21 2.62 -0.26 -8.59
C THR A 21 4.03 -0.86 -8.51
N ARG A 22 4.26 -1.93 -7.71
CA ARG A 22 5.62 -2.43 -7.42
C ARG A 22 6.10 -3.48 -8.42
N PRO A 23 7.34 -3.35 -8.92
CA PRO A 23 7.90 -4.34 -9.83
C PRO A 23 8.01 -5.71 -9.15
N GLY A 24 7.60 -6.76 -9.86
CA GLY A 24 7.62 -8.13 -9.35
C GLY A 24 6.38 -8.53 -8.54
N ILE A 25 5.45 -7.62 -8.27
CA ILE A 25 4.16 -7.95 -7.65
C ILE A 25 3.15 -8.30 -8.75
N THR A 26 2.55 -9.49 -8.66
CA THR A 26 1.45 -9.89 -9.56
C THR A 26 0.10 -9.39 -9.06
N GLY A 27 -0.10 -9.40 -7.75
CA GLY A 27 -1.31 -8.87 -7.12
C GLY A 27 -1.31 -9.10 -5.61
N PRO A 28 -1.94 -8.21 -4.82
CA PRO A 28 -2.08 -8.39 -3.39
C PRO A 28 -3.10 -9.49 -3.07
N ILE A 29 -2.80 -10.30 -2.05
CA ILE A 29 -3.75 -11.28 -1.50
C ILE A 29 -4.44 -10.63 -0.30
N VAL A 30 -5.77 -10.54 -0.34
CA VAL A 30 -6.59 -9.95 0.73
C VAL A 30 -7.49 -11.00 1.39
N GLY A 31 -7.73 -10.85 2.69
CA GLY A 31 -8.60 -11.73 3.48
C GLY A 31 -9.73 -10.97 4.17
N PRO A 32 -10.66 -10.33 3.42
CA PRO A 32 -11.76 -9.57 4.00
C PRO A 32 -12.70 -10.49 4.78
N ARG A 33 -13.18 -10.02 5.93
CA ARG A 33 -14.17 -10.70 6.79
C ARG A 33 -15.58 -10.13 6.63
N THR A 34 -15.72 -8.99 5.96
CA THR A 34 -17.01 -8.36 5.64
C THR A 34 -17.04 -7.93 4.18
N ALA A 35 -18.25 -7.67 3.66
CA ALA A 35 -18.44 -7.19 2.30
C ALA A 35 -17.77 -5.82 2.09
N GLU A 36 -17.88 -4.93 3.06
CA GLU A 36 -17.32 -3.58 2.98
C GLU A 36 -15.78 -3.60 2.87
N GLN A 37 -15.13 -4.57 3.51
CA GLN A 37 -13.68 -4.77 3.38
C GLN A 37 -13.30 -5.28 1.98
N LEU A 38 -14.13 -6.16 1.41
CA LEU A 38 -13.93 -6.61 0.02
C LEU A 38 -14.14 -5.46 -0.96
N ASP A 39 -15.19 -4.67 -0.79
CA ASP A 39 -15.50 -3.51 -1.63
C ASP A 39 -14.38 -2.46 -1.57
N SER A 40 -13.84 -2.21 -0.38
CA SER A 40 -12.67 -1.35 -0.20
C SER A 40 -11.45 -1.89 -0.96
N ALA A 41 -11.14 -3.19 -0.83
CA ALA A 41 -10.04 -3.80 -1.59
C ALA A 41 -10.23 -3.71 -3.11
N LEU A 42 -11.48 -3.78 -3.60
CA LEU A 42 -11.80 -3.61 -5.02
C LEU A 42 -11.60 -2.16 -5.49
N ARG A 43 -11.95 -1.15 -4.68
CA ARG A 43 -11.70 0.27 -5.01
C ARG A 43 -10.21 0.58 -5.20
N ALA A 44 -9.33 -0.15 -4.50
CA ALA A 44 -7.89 0.00 -4.67
C ALA A 44 -7.39 -0.32 -6.10
N LEU A 45 -8.14 -1.13 -6.87
CA LEU A 45 -7.79 -1.47 -8.26
C LEU A 45 -7.94 -0.28 -9.22
N GLU A 46 -8.77 0.69 -8.86
CA GLU A 46 -9.06 1.89 -9.66
C GLU A 46 -8.31 3.12 -9.15
N LEU A 47 -7.58 2.98 -8.03
CA LEU A 47 -6.89 4.08 -7.38
C LEU A 47 -5.50 4.29 -7.97
N GLU A 48 -5.32 5.41 -8.67
CA GLU A 48 -4.00 5.89 -9.10
C GLU A 48 -3.39 6.78 -8.01
N LEU A 49 -2.24 6.37 -7.46
CA LEU A 49 -1.53 7.15 -6.46
C LEU A 49 -0.71 8.27 -7.11
N PRO A 50 -0.84 9.53 -6.64
CA PRO A 50 0.00 10.62 -7.10
C PRO A 50 1.48 10.34 -6.82
N GLU A 51 2.36 10.82 -7.69
CA GLU A 51 3.83 10.67 -7.54
C GLU A 51 4.33 11.19 -6.18
N ALA A 52 3.76 12.29 -5.68
CA ALA A 52 4.09 12.84 -4.37
C ALA A 52 3.77 11.88 -3.22
N VAL A 53 2.69 11.10 -3.34
CA VAL A 53 2.35 10.06 -2.35
C VAL A 53 3.32 8.89 -2.46
N LEU A 54 3.65 8.45 -3.68
CA LEU A 54 4.62 7.36 -3.89
C LEU A 54 6.01 7.72 -3.32
N THR A 55 6.51 8.91 -3.64
CA THR A 55 7.79 9.40 -3.10
C THR A 55 7.73 9.52 -1.57
N GLY A 56 6.64 10.06 -1.02
CA GLY A 56 6.49 10.16 0.42
C GLY A 56 6.43 8.80 1.12
N LEU A 57 5.82 7.79 0.49
CA LEU A 57 5.82 6.42 1.00
C LEU A 57 7.23 5.80 0.97
N ASP A 58 8.01 6.04 -0.09
CA ASP A 58 9.39 5.56 -0.19
C ASP A 58 10.30 6.22 0.87
N GLU A 59 10.06 7.48 1.24
CA GLU A 59 10.78 8.16 2.33
C GLU A 59 10.43 7.59 3.71
N ILE A 60 9.15 7.28 3.96
CA ILE A 60 8.68 6.72 5.23
C ILE A 60 9.13 5.25 5.37
N PHE A 61 9.12 4.50 4.27
CA PHE A 61 9.41 3.07 4.20
C PHE A 61 10.53 2.78 3.18
N PRO A 62 11.81 3.07 3.50
CA PRO A 62 12.93 2.98 2.55
C PRO A 62 13.33 1.55 2.10
N GLY A 63 12.46 0.55 2.33
CA GLY A 63 12.73 -0.86 2.06
C GLY A 63 13.36 -1.59 3.25
N PRO A 64 13.45 -2.93 3.16
CA PRO A 64 14.01 -3.74 4.24
C PRO A 64 15.52 -3.50 4.38
N GLY A 65 16.01 -3.54 5.62
CA GLY A 65 17.43 -3.48 5.95
C GLY A 65 18.20 -4.75 5.55
N PRO A 66 19.46 -4.90 5.98
CA PRO A 66 20.28 -6.07 5.65
C PRO A 66 19.66 -7.39 6.16
N SER A 67 19.83 -8.44 5.37
CA SER A 67 19.48 -9.80 5.76
C SER A 67 20.68 -10.46 6.48
N PRO A 68 20.47 -11.23 7.56
CA PRO A 68 19.17 -11.66 8.10
C PRO A 68 18.51 -10.69 9.07
N GLU A 69 19.20 -9.65 9.56
CA GLU A 69 18.76 -8.84 10.70
C GLU A 69 17.41 -8.15 10.49
N ALA A 70 17.10 -7.71 9.27
CA ALA A 70 15.82 -7.10 8.92
C ALA A 70 14.65 -8.10 8.82
N PHE A 71 14.94 -9.40 8.83
CA PHE A 71 13.96 -10.49 8.66
C PHE A 71 14.00 -11.50 9.81
N ALA A 72 14.96 -11.35 10.73
CA ALA A 72 15.10 -12.17 11.93
C ALA A 72 14.10 -11.65 12.97
N TRP A 73 13.01 -12.40 13.11
CA TRP A 73 12.04 -12.26 14.19
C TRP A 73 12.52 -13.02 15.43
#